data_AF-A0A517YWF3-F1
#
_entry.id   AF-A0A517YWF3-F1
#
_cell.length_a   1.000
_cell.length_b   1.000
_cell.length_c   1.000
_cell.angle_alpha   90.00
_cell.angle_beta   90.00
_cell.angle_gamma   90.00
#
_symmetry.space_group_name_H-M   'P 1'
#
loop_
_entity.id
_entity.type
_entity.pdbx_description
1 polymer ?
#
loop_
_entity_poly.entity_id
_entity_poly.type
_entity_poly.pdbx_seq_one_letter_code
_entity_poly.pdbx_strand_id
1 'polypeptide(L)'
;MRREPQMSHWHNKHDEGWSDGVEQSDVRRELYARAEARLELARQRLEEARQKRNGTKKDKPNLKLVGHIEDREKRSERKITFSDSEVSKARHVEIEDESSSFSAPHGQMGDPITATNDPRWVLAVRVAAVMEGSIVRPEEREKLIKMGRTFGMSVFDCNLVIAILQDQARRGNLPEYCPQLAHKQLQLIPLPRQNPLNQPIEMNVGLRNSMIVAAVLLMEIIGLWVMLKT
;
A
#
# COMPACT_ATOMS: atom_id res chain seq x y z
N MET A 1 23.64 29.44 -47.29
CA MET A 1 24.50 28.33 -46.84
C MET A 1 23.93 27.74 -45.55
N ARG A 2 23.07 26.72 -45.63
CA ARG A 2 22.62 25.92 -44.48
C ARG A 2 23.39 24.60 -44.51
N ARG A 3 24.06 24.25 -43.41
CA ARG A 3 24.72 22.95 -43.22
C ARG A 3 23.73 22.01 -42.55
N GLU A 4 23.42 20.89 -43.21
CA GLU A 4 22.71 19.78 -42.60
C GLU A 4 23.68 18.93 -41.75
N PRO A 5 23.29 18.48 -40.55
CA PRO A 5 24.09 17.55 -39.78
C PRO A 5 23.85 16.11 -40.26
N GLN A 6 24.93 15.42 -40.60
CA GLN A 6 24.93 14.00 -40.95
C GLN A 6 24.54 13.14 -39.74
N MET A 7 23.48 12.35 -39.88
CA MET A 7 23.15 11.27 -38.96
C MET A 7 24.10 10.09 -39.20
N SER A 8 25.01 9.88 -38.26
CA SER A 8 25.84 8.67 -38.19
C SER A 8 24.98 7.46 -37.88
N HIS A 9 25.01 6.51 -38.81
CA HIS A 9 24.41 5.19 -38.77
C HIS A 9 24.93 4.39 -37.56
N TRP A 10 24.12 4.29 -36.50
CA TRP A 10 24.37 3.37 -35.38
C TRP A 10 23.94 1.97 -35.79
N HIS A 11 24.92 1.17 -36.21
CA HIS A 11 24.76 -0.26 -36.48
C HIS A 11 24.93 -1.01 -35.16
N ASN A 12 23.81 -1.41 -34.54
CA ASN A 12 23.81 -2.17 -33.29
C ASN A 12 23.97 -3.66 -33.60
N LYS A 13 25.21 -4.17 -33.52
CA LYS A 13 25.53 -5.61 -33.56
C LYS A 13 25.55 -6.15 -32.13
N HIS A 14 24.42 -6.64 -31.63
CA HIS A 14 24.37 -7.47 -30.42
C HIS A 14 23.14 -8.39 -30.49
N ASP A 15 23.15 -9.34 -31.42
CA ASP A 15 22.15 -10.42 -31.53
C ASP A 15 22.85 -11.77 -31.64
N GLU A 16 23.66 -12.17 -30.66
CA GLU A 16 24.06 -13.58 -30.52
C GLU A 16 24.14 -13.96 -29.03
N GLY A 17 23.23 -14.81 -28.58
CA GLY A 17 23.38 -15.55 -27.32
C GLY A 17 22.22 -15.50 -26.32
N TRP A 18 20.97 -15.74 -26.72
CA TRP A 18 19.89 -16.12 -25.80
C TRP A 18 19.40 -17.53 -26.13
N SER A 19 20.10 -18.54 -25.61
CA SER A 19 19.71 -19.96 -25.70
C SER A 19 19.47 -20.61 -24.33
N ASP A 20 19.11 -19.81 -23.32
CA ASP A 20 18.69 -20.29 -21.98
C ASP A 20 17.17 -20.31 -21.80
N GLY A 21 16.39 -20.06 -22.86
CA GLY A 21 14.94 -19.87 -22.80
C GLY A 21 14.10 -21.14 -22.59
N VAL A 22 14.67 -22.34 -22.74
CA VAL A 22 13.90 -23.59 -22.66
C VAL A 22 13.77 -24.06 -21.21
N GLU A 23 14.84 -23.98 -20.42
CA GLU A 23 14.86 -24.47 -19.02
C GLU A 23 13.99 -23.61 -18.09
N GLN A 24 13.89 -22.30 -18.38
CA GLN A 24 13.03 -21.39 -17.62
C GLN A 24 11.53 -21.59 -17.87
N SER A 25 11.16 -22.25 -18.97
CA SER A 25 9.75 -22.52 -19.31
C SER A 25 9.16 -23.68 -18.50
N ASP A 26 9.96 -24.71 -18.19
CA ASP A 26 9.51 -25.87 -17.44
C ASP A 26 9.38 -25.56 -15.94
N VAL A 27 10.31 -24.78 -15.38
CA VAL A 27 10.22 -24.29 -13.99
C VAL A 27 8.96 -23.44 -13.79
N ARG A 28 8.62 -22.57 -14.76
CA ARG A 28 7.38 -21.78 -14.70
C ARG A 28 6.14 -22.67 -14.75
N ARG A 29 6.10 -23.67 -15.65
CA ARG A 29 4.98 -24.62 -15.73
C ARG A 29 4.78 -25.38 -14.42
N GLU A 30 5.85 -25.82 -13.77
CA GLU A 30 5.76 -26.51 -12.49
C GLU A 30 5.25 -25.58 -11.37
N LEU A 31 5.70 -24.33 -11.33
CA LEU A 31 5.21 -23.34 -10.38
C LEU A 31 3.72 -23.04 -10.57
N TYR A 32 3.26 -22.91 -11.81
CA TYR A 32 1.83 -22.72 -12.10
C TYR A 32 1.00 -23.95 -11.70
N ALA A 33 1.45 -25.16 -12.02
CA ALA A 33 0.77 -26.39 -11.62
C ALA A 33 0.65 -26.52 -10.08
N ARG A 34 1.71 -26.16 -9.33
CA ARG A 34 1.67 -26.14 -7.86
C ARG A 34 0.72 -25.07 -7.31
N ALA A 35 0.63 -23.91 -7.97
CA ALA A 35 -0.30 -22.85 -7.58
C ALA A 35 -1.76 -23.25 -7.80
N GLU A 36 -2.07 -23.89 -8.93
CA GLU A 36 -3.42 -24.41 -9.22
C GLU A 36 -3.84 -25.49 -8.22
N ALA A 37 -2.97 -26.46 -7.92
CA ALA A 37 -3.25 -27.49 -6.93
C ALA A 37 -3.57 -26.91 -5.53
N ARG A 38 -2.89 -25.82 -5.14
CA ARG A 38 -3.17 -25.13 -3.88
C ARG A 38 -4.52 -24.41 -3.88
N LEU A 39 -4.89 -23.79 -4.99
CA LEU A 39 -6.18 -23.14 -5.17
C LEU A 39 -7.33 -24.15 -5.11
N GLU A 40 -7.15 -25.33 -5.70
CA GLU A 40 -8.15 -26.39 -5.70
C GLU A 40 -8.36 -26.99 -4.30
N LEU A 41 -7.27 -27.23 -3.55
CA LEU A 41 -7.34 -27.63 -2.15
C LEU A 41 -8.05 -26.59 -1.27
N ALA A 42 -7.80 -25.30 -1.51
CA ALA A 42 -8.46 -24.21 -0.78
C ALA A 42 -9.97 -24.19 -1.07
N ARG A 43 -10.38 -24.40 -2.32
CA ARG A 43 -11.80 -24.52 -2.71
C ARG A 43 -12.48 -25.69 -2.04
N GLN A 44 -11.85 -26.87 -2.01
CA GLN A 44 -12.40 -28.04 -1.32
C GLN A 44 -12.63 -27.77 0.18
N ARG A 45 -11.66 -27.17 0.86
CA ARG A 45 -11.80 -26.80 2.28
C ARG A 45 -12.92 -25.80 2.54
N LEU A 46 -13.15 -24.87 1.61
CA LEU A 46 -14.24 -23.90 1.72
C LEU A 46 -15.62 -24.58 1.59
N GLU A 47 -15.76 -25.53 0.67
CA GLU A 47 -17.00 -26.30 0.51
C GLU A 47 -17.27 -27.21 1.71
N GLU A 48 -16.26 -27.89 2.25
CA GLU A 48 -16.38 -28.66 3.49
C GLU A 48 -16.85 -27.78 4.67
N ALA A 49 -16.28 -26.58 4.80
CA ALA A 49 -16.69 -25.63 5.83
C ALA A 49 -18.14 -25.16 5.65
N ARG A 50 -18.57 -24.96 4.39
CA ARG A 50 -19.96 -24.59 4.05
C ARG A 50 -20.94 -25.72 4.39
N GLN A 51 -20.59 -26.96 4.11
CA GLN A 51 -21.42 -28.13 4.46
C GLN A 51 -21.55 -28.28 5.98
N LYS A 52 -20.46 -28.14 6.74
CA LYS A 52 -20.51 -28.16 8.22
C LYS A 52 -21.41 -27.07 8.80
N ARG A 53 -21.41 -25.88 8.20
CA ARG A 53 -22.29 -24.77 8.62
C ARG A 53 -23.76 -25.03 8.32
N ASN A 54 -24.08 -25.68 7.20
CA ASN A 54 -25.47 -25.99 6.84
C ASN A 54 -26.04 -27.17 7.63
N GLY A 55 -25.23 -28.15 8.02
CA GLY A 55 -25.68 -29.31 8.80
C GLY A 55 -26.13 -28.99 10.24
N THR A 56 -25.66 -27.88 10.83
CA THR A 56 -25.93 -27.54 12.24
C THR A 56 -27.21 -26.73 12.47
N LYS A 57 -27.95 -26.35 11.42
CA LYS A 57 -29.18 -25.53 11.54
C LYS A 57 -30.48 -26.34 11.66
N LYS A 58 -30.45 -27.67 11.59
CA LYS A 58 -31.68 -28.48 11.46
C LYS A 58 -32.40 -28.79 12.80
N ASP A 59 -31.74 -28.68 13.95
CA ASP A 59 -32.30 -29.17 15.22
C ASP A 59 -32.42 -28.13 16.35
N LYS A 60 -32.55 -26.84 16.03
CA LYS A 60 -32.94 -25.85 17.05
C LYS A 60 -34.44 -25.56 16.94
N PRO A 61 -35.27 -26.02 17.89
CA PRO A 61 -36.69 -25.70 17.89
C PRO A 61 -36.86 -24.18 17.96
N ASN A 62 -37.78 -23.67 17.14
CA ASN A 62 -38.15 -22.26 17.02
C ASN A 62 -38.38 -21.62 18.40
N LEU A 63 -37.37 -20.92 18.93
CA LEU A 63 -37.57 -19.96 20.00
C LEU A 63 -38.35 -18.79 19.39
N LYS A 64 -39.67 -18.82 19.57
CA LYS A 64 -40.55 -17.68 19.32
C LYS A 64 -40.07 -16.52 20.19
N LEU A 65 -39.30 -15.61 19.60
CA LEU A 65 -39.05 -14.29 20.19
C LEU A 65 -40.34 -13.46 20.01
N VAL A 66 -41.29 -13.68 20.90
CA VAL A 66 -42.39 -12.75 21.18
C VAL A 66 -41.94 -11.94 22.38
N GLY A 67 -41.70 -10.64 22.19
CA GLY A 67 -41.31 -9.76 23.28
C GLY A 67 -40.94 -8.36 22.81
N HIS A 68 -41.96 -7.50 22.81
CA HIS A 68 -41.92 -6.03 22.92
C HIS A 68 -41.06 -5.22 21.94
N ILE A 69 -41.71 -4.72 20.89
CA ILE A 69 -41.27 -3.60 20.03
C ILE A 69 -42.21 -2.40 20.26
N GLU A 70 -42.31 -1.87 21.47
CA GLU A 70 -43.19 -0.69 21.70
C GLU A 70 -42.55 0.53 22.38
N ASP A 71 -41.30 0.50 22.85
CA ASP A 71 -40.77 1.63 23.65
C ASP A 71 -39.63 2.47 23.04
N ARG A 72 -39.35 2.38 21.73
CA ARG A 72 -38.18 3.06 21.14
C ARG A 72 -38.47 4.23 20.19
N GLU A 73 -39.61 4.88 20.32
CA GLU A 73 -40.01 6.00 19.43
C GLU A 73 -40.01 7.40 20.10
N LYS A 74 -39.42 7.57 21.30
CA LYS A 74 -39.43 8.87 22.01
C LYS A 74 -38.08 9.61 22.11
N ARG A 75 -37.05 9.26 21.33
CA ARG A 75 -35.69 9.86 21.50
C ARG A 75 -35.06 10.60 20.31
N SER A 76 -35.82 10.96 19.27
CA SER A 76 -35.24 11.59 18.07
C SER A 76 -35.67 13.03 17.77
N GLU A 77 -36.40 13.71 18.65
CA GLU A 77 -36.73 15.15 18.46
C GLU A 77 -35.83 16.11 19.25
N ARG A 78 -34.55 15.77 19.47
CA ARG A 78 -33.57 16.81 19.82
C ARG A 78 -33.19 17.59 18.58
N LYS A 79 -34.05 18.57 18.28
CA LYS A 79 -33.85 19.69 17.38
C LYS A 79 -32.56 20.41 17.78
N ILE A 80 -31.44 20.06 17.13
CA ILE A 80 -30.21 20.82 17.22
C ILE A 80 -30.44 22.08 16.38
N THR A 81 -30.92 23.15 17.02
CA THR A 81 -30.82 24.49 16.46
C THR A 81 -29.37 24.93 16.64
N PHE A 82 -28.59 24.81 15.57
CA PHE A 82 -27.26 25.40 15.50
C PHE A 82 -27.45 26.90 15.27
N SER A 83 -27.12 27.72 16.28
CA SER A 83 -27.14 29.18 16.16
C SER A 83 -26.02 29.63 15.22
N ASP A 84 -26.38 30.33 14.15
CA ASP A 84 -25.47 30.93 13.15
C ASP A 84 -24.66 32.15 13.66
N SER A 85 -24.43 32.28 14.98
CA SER A 85 -23.83 33.49 15.56
C SER A 85 -22.39 33.36 16.07
N GLU A 86 -21.74 32.19 15.99
CA GLU A 86 -20.38 32.00 16.57
C GLU A 86 -19.25 31.77 15.55
N VAL A 87 -19.53 31.82 14.24
CA VAL A 87 -18.50 31.61 13.18
C VAL A 87 -17.65 32.87 12.91
N SER A 88 -17.97 34.01 13.50
CA SER A 88 -17.30 35.29 13.18
C SER A 88 -16.12 35.66 14.10
N LYS A 89 -15.66 34.81 15.02
CA LYS A 89 -14.65 35.21 16.02
C LYS A 89 -13.31 34.49 16.00
N ALA A 90 -13.01 33.69 14.97
CA ALA A 90 -11.74 32.96 14.85
C ALA A 90 -10.99 33.24 13.53
N ARG A 91 -10.99 34.49 13.05
CA ARG A 91 -10.27 34.87 11.82
C ARG A 91 -9.29 36.02 12.05
N HIS A 92 -8.30 35.76 12.90
CA HIS A 92 -7.00 36.44 12.86
C HIS A 92 -5.96 35.51 13.49
N VAL A 93 -5.58 34.49 12.72
CA VAL A 93 -4.28 33.84 12.89
C VAL A 93 -3.49 34.30 11.69
N GLU A 94 -2.45 35.07 11.95
CA GLU A 94 -1.46 35.52 10.98
C GLU A 94 -0.90 34.28 10.29
N ILE A 95 -1.34 34.05 9.05
CA ILE A 95 -0.68 33.15 8.13
C ILE A 95 0.42 33.98 7.52
N GLU A 96 1.65 33.76 7.97
CA GLU A 96 2.84 34.28 7.33
C GLU A 96 2.84 33.82 5.87
N ASP A 97 2.67 34.77 4.96
CA ASP A 97 2.71 34.60 3.51
C ASP A 97 4.14 34.25 3.06
N GLU A 98 4.53 33.00 3.26
CA GLU A 98 5.61 32.35 2.51
C GLU A 98 5.14 32.10 1.07
N SER A 99 4.97 33.19 0.34
CA SER A 99 4.77 33.24 -1.12
C SER A 99 6.08 32.89 -1.83
N SER A 100 6.64 31.72 -1.52
CA SER A 100 7.61 31.08 -2.41
C SER A 100 6.86 30.66 -3.67
N SER A 101 7.40 31.11 -4.79
CA SER A 101 6.94 30.86 -6.15
C SER A 101 6.96 29.37 -6.47
N PHE A 102 5.94 28.64 -6.00
CA PHE A 102 5.65 27.27 -6.40
C PHE A 102 5.10 27.29 -7.82
N SER A 103 5.98 27.52 -8.79
CA SER A 103 5.70 27.19 -10.19
C SER A 103 5.45 25.69 -10.23
N ALA A 104 4.18 25.28 -10.16
CA ALA A 104 3.76 23.89 -10.28
C ALA A 104 4.28 23.37 -11.64
N PRO A 105 5.36 22.59 -11.68
CA PRO A 105 5.93 22.20 -12.94
C PRO A 105 5.10 21.00 -13.38
N HIS A 106 4.36 21.18 -14.47
CA HIS A 106 3.47 20.19 -15.09
C HIS A 106 3.88 18.76 -14.72
N GLY A 107 3.12 18.16 -13.81
CA GLY A 107 3.35 16.80 -13.37
C GLY A 107 3.35 15.90 -14.60
N GLN A 108 4.43 15.14 -14.79
CA GLN A 108 4.45 14.07 -15.78
C GLN A 108 3.20 13.22 -15.55
N MET A 109 2.29 13.24 -16.53
CA MET A 109 1.13 12.37 -16.50
C MET A 109 1.62 10.93 -16.50
N GLY A 110 1.39 10.26 -15.37
CA GLY A 110 1.26 8.82 -15.22
C GLY A 110 2.28 7.98 -15.97
N ASP A 111 3.53 7.97 -15.52
CA ASP A 111 4.38 6.83 -15.85
C ASP A 111 3.65 5.55 -15.40
N PRO A 112 3.59 4.53 -16.28
CA PRO A 112 2.94 3.27 -15.95
C PRO A 112 3.56 2.72 -14.66
N ILE A 113 2.72 2.12 -13.81
CA ILE A 113 3.16 1.41 -12.60
C ILE A 113 3.95 0.18 -13.08
N THR A 114 5.23 0.38 -13.35
CA THR A 114 6.13 -0.61 -13.96
C THR A 114 6.95 -1.35 -12.91
N ALA A 115 7.17 -0.71 -11.75
CA ALA A 115 7.94 -1.27 -10.66
C ALA A 115 7.04 -1.78 -9.53
N THR A 116 7.34 -2.98 -9.03
CA THR A 116 6.75 -3.54 -7.79
C THR A 116 6.92 -2.60 -6.59
N ASN A 117 7.91 -1.72 -6.64
CA ASN A 117 8.24 -0.75 -5.60
C ASN A 117 7.60 0.63 -5.83
N ASP A 118 6.65 0.78 -6.76
CA ASP A 118 5.93 2.04 -6.95
C ASP A 118 5.23 2.44 -5.64
N PRO A 119 5.49 3.64 -5.09
CA PRO A 119 4.94 4.05 -3.80
C PRO A 119 3.41 4.09 -3.80
N ARG A 120 2.77 4.38 -4.95
CA ARG A 120 1.32 4.36 -5.11
C ARG A 120 0.78 2.94 -4.94
N TRP A 121 1.49 1.96 -5.51
CA TRP A 121 1.12 0.54 -5.41
C TRP A 121 1.33 -0.01 -3.99
N VAL A 122 2.49 0.25 -3.38
CA VAL A 122 2.80 -0.20 -2.02
C VAL A 122 1.79 0.35 -1.02
N LEU A 123 1.47 1.65 -1.12
CA LEU A 123 0.47 2.27 -0.27
C LEU A 123 -0.93 1.65 -0.51
N ALA A 124 -1.33 1.44 -1.77
CA ALA A 124 -2.61 0.82 -2.09
C ALA A 124 -2.76 -0.59 -1.49
N VAL A 125 -1.74 -1.45 -1.62
CA VAL A 125 -1.75 -2.79 -1.00
C VAL A 125 -1.87 -2.70 0.52
N ARG A 126 -1.16 -1.75 1.15
CA ARG A 126 -1.25 -1.56 2.60
C ARG A 126 -2.62 -1.06 3.04
N VAL A 127 -3.22 -0.15 2.29
CA VAL A 127 -4.59 0.35 2.53
C VAL A 127 -5.58 -0.80 2.46
N ALA A 128 -5.53 -1.62 1.40
CA ALA A 128 -6.40 -2.79 1.25
C ALA A 128 -6.31 -3.76 2.44
N ALA A 129 -5.11 -3.96 3.00
CA ALA A 129 -4.89 -4.85 4.14
C ALA A 129 -5.47 -4.33 5.48
N VAL A 130 -5.60 -3.02 5.66
CA VAL A 130 -6.15 -2.41 6.89
C VAL A 130 -7.61 -1.97 6.74
N MET A 131 -8.16 -2.03 5.53
CA MET A 131 -9.56 -1.69 5.27
C MET A 131 -10.52 -2.74 5.84
N GLU A 132 -11.54 -2.26 6.53
CA GLU A 132 -12.65 -3.08 7.01
C GLU A 132 -13.88 -2.79 6.13
N GLY A 133 -14.10 -3.64 5.13
CA GLY A 133 -15.06 -3.37 4.08
C GLY A 133 -14.64 -2.15 3.26
N SER A 134 -15.44 -1.08 3.28
CA SER A 134 -15.14 0.17 2.54
C SER A 134 -14.56 1.29 3.40
N ILE A 135 -14.25 1.03 4.67
CA ILE A 135 -13.86 2.05 5.64
C ILE A 135 -12.42 1.81 6.10
N VAL A 136 -11.66 2.90 6.22
CA VAL A 136 -10.36 2.95 6.88
C VAL A 136 -10.58 3.72 8.18
N ARG A 137 -10.17 3.13 9.31
CA ARG A 137 -10.29 3.76 10.63
C ARG A 137 -9.40 5.02 10.70
N PRO A 138 -9.79 6.06 11.46
CA PRO A 138 -9.01 7.30 11.56
C PRO A 138 -7.55 7.08 11.97
N GLU A 139 -7.31 6.19 12.94
CA GLU A 139 -5.98 5.90 13.47
C GLU A 139 -5.10 5.21 12.42
N GLU A 140 -5.69 4.31 11.63
CA GLU A 140 -4.98 3.64 10.53
C GLU A 140 -4.72 4.60 9.36
N ARG A 141 -5.63 5.54 9.10
CA ARG A 141 -5.43 6.59 8.10
C ARG A 141 -4.19 7.44 8.42
N GLU A 142 -4.02 7.85 9.67
CA GLU A 142 -2.84 8.62 10.08
C GLU A 142 -1.54 7.83 9.88
N LYS A 143 -1.53 6.54 10.24
CA LYS A 143 -0.38 5.65 10.01
C LYS A 143 -0.06 5.48 8.53
N LEU A 144 -1.07 5.31 7.69
CA LEU A 144 -0.93 5.20 6.24
C LEU A 144 -0.37 6.47 5.62
N ILE A 145 -0.85 7.65 6.04
CA ILE A 145 -0.32 8.94 5.58
C ILE A 145 1.14 9.07 6.01
N LYS A 146 1.46 8.75 7.27
CA LYS A 146 2.85 8.78 7.76
C LYS A 146 3.76 7.86 6.93
N MET A 147 3.29 6.66 6.59
CA MET A 147 3.99 5.73 5.71
C MET A 147 4.17 6.30 4.30
N GLY A 148 3.13 6.82 3.66
CA GLY A 148 3.22 7.43 2.33
C GLY A 148 4.22 8.60 2.28
N ARG A 149 4.28 9.41 3.35
CA ARG A 149 5.28 10.48 3.46
C ARG A 149 6.72 9.95 3.49
N THR A 150 6.98 8.78 4.07
CA THR A 150 8.32 8.16 4.02
C THR A 150 8.72 7.73 2.60
N PHE A 151 7.74 7.53 1.71
CA PHE A 151 7.97 7.28 0.28
C PHE A 151 7.96 8.56 -0.57
N GLY A 152 7.96 9.74 0.07
CA GLY A 152 7.96 11.03 -0.62
C GLY A 152 6.59 11.46 -1.14
N MET A 153 5.51 10.73 -0.86
CA MET A 153 4.16 11.12 -1.27
C MET A 153 3.65 12.31 -0.46
N SER A 154 2.92 13.22 -1.12
CA SER A 154 2.22 14.29 -0.41
C SER A 154 1.05 13.73 0.40
N VAL A 155 0.60 14.48 1.41
CA VAL A 155 -0.59 14.11 2.19
C VAL A 155 -1.83 14.05 1.28
N PHE A 156 -1.89 14.91 0.27
CA PHE A 156 -2.96 14.91 -0.72
C PHE A 156 -2.97 13.61 -1.55
N ASP A 157 -1.82 13.19 -2.09
CA ASP A 157 -1.71 11.96 -2.87
C ASP A 157 -2.04 10.72 -2.05
N CYS A 158 -1.61 10.68 -0.78
CA CYS A 158 -1.94 9.59 0.14
C CYS A 158 -3.46 9.48 0.34
N ASN A 159 -4.13 10.61 0.57
CA ASN A 159 -5.58 10.63 0.72
C ASN A 159 -6.30 10.26 -0.58
N LEU A 160 -5.74 10.62 -1.74
CA LEU A 160 -6.28 10.25 -3.03
C LEU A 160 -6.23 8.74 -3.27
N VAL A 161 -5.10 8.08 -2.96
CA VAL A 161 -4.99 6.61 -2.98
C VAL A 161 -6.06 5.96 -2.10
N ILE A 162 -6.20 6.43 -0.86
CA ILE A 162 -7.20 5.89 0.09
C ILE A 162 -8.61 6.05 -0.47
N ALA A 163 -8.95 7.23 -1.00
CA ALA A 163 -10.28 7.51 -1.54
C ALA A 163 -10.61 6.61 -2.74
N ILE A 164 -9.65 6.37 -3.64
CA ILE A 164 -9.81 5.48 -4.79
C ILE A 164 -10.13 4.05 -4.33
N LEU A 165 -9.38 3.52 -3.36
CA LEU A 165 -9.62 2.15 -2.87
C LEU A 165 -10.95 2.04 -2.11
N GLN A 166 -11.30 3.05 -1.33
CA GLN A 166 -12.61 3.10 -0.66
C GLN A 166 -13.76 3.16 -1.68
N ASP A 167 -13.60 3.88 -2.81
CA ASP A 167 -14.59 3.88 -3.89
C ASP A 167 -14.75 2.50 -4.53
N GLN A 168 -13.65 1.79 -4.80
CA GLN A 168 -13.72 0.41 -5.30
C GLN A 168 -14.43 -0.53 -4.32
N ALA A 169 -14.15 -0.40 -3.02
CA ALA A 169 -14.83 -1.19 -2.00
C ALA A 169 -16.31 -0.83 -1.85
N ARG A 170 -16.69 0.45 -1.99
CA ARG A 170 -18.10 0.90 -2.01
C ARG A 170 -18.89 0.32 -3.19
N ARG A 171 -18.22 0.05 -4.31
CA ARG A 171 -18.81 -0.64 -5.47
C ARG A 171 -19.04 -2.14 -5.22
N GLY A 172 -18.73 -2.65 -4.03
CA GLY A 172 -18.92 -4.04 -3.64
C GLY A 172 -17.73 -4.95 -3.94
N ASN A 173 -16.58 -4.38 -4.33
CA ASN A 173 -15.38 -5.18 -4.51
C ASN A 173 -14.77 -5.58 -3.16
N LEU A 174 -14.19 -6.77 -3.12
CA LEU A 174 -13.45 -7.26 -1.95
C LEU A 174 -12.17 -6.43 -1.78
N PRO A 175 -11.82 -5.98 -0.54
CA PRO A 175 -10.66 -5.13 -0.29
C PRO A 175 -9.35 -5.65 -0.89
N GLU A 176 -9.14 -6.96 -0.85
CA GLU A 176 -7.95 -7.66 -1.37
C GLU A 176 -7.71 -7.44 -2.87
N TYR A 177 -8.77 -7.19 -3.64
CA TYR A 177 -8.72 -6.99 -5.09
C TYR A 177 -8.82 -5.53 -5.52
N CYS A 178 -9.13 -4.62 -4.58
CA CYS A 178 -9.26 -3.20 -4.86
C CYS A 178 -8.01 -2.58 -5.49
N PRO A 179 -6.76 -2.89 -5.08
CA PRO A 179 -5.57 -2.35 -5.72
C PRO A 179 -5.47 -2.68 -7.21
N GLN A 180 -5.79 -3.93 -7.58
CA GLN A 180 -5.73 -4.41 -8.97
C GLN A 180 -6.81 -3.74 -9.83
N LEU A 181 -8.02 -3.60 -9.29
CA LEU A 181 -9.12 -2.92 -9.97
C LEU A 181 -8.89 -1.41 -10.11
N ALA A 182 -8.26 -0.80 -9.10
CA ALA A 182 -7.90 0.61 -9.08
C ALA A 182 -6.66 0.96 -9.92
N HIS A 183 -5.98 -0.02 -10.53
CA HIS A 183 -4.67 0.17 -11.16
C HIS A 183 -4.63 1.36 -12.14
N LYS A 184 -5.64 1.48 -13.01
CA LYS A 184 -5.74 2.60 -13.97
C LYS A 184 -5.93 3.96 -13.29
N GLN A 185 -6.65 4.00 -12.17
CA GLN A 185 -6.88 5.24 -11.41
C GLN A 185 -5.64 5.63 -10.61
N LEU A 186 -4.91 4.66 -10.05
CA LEU A 186 -3.66 4.89 -9.34
C LEU A 186 -2.58 5.49 -10.26
N GLN A 187 -2.56 5.10 -11.54
CA GLN A 187 -1.65 5.69 -12.54
C GLN A 187 -1.85 7.19 -12.75
N LEU A 188 -3.05 7.71 -12.49
CA LEU A 188 -3.36 9.14 -12.63
C LEU A 188 -2.79 9.99 -11.49
N ILE A 189 -2.43 9.35 -10.37
CA ILE A 189 -1.81 10.04 -9.24
C ILE A 189 -0.36 10.34 -9.64
N PRO A 190 0.09 11.60 -9.58
CA PRO A 190 1.46 11.94 -9.92
C PRO A 190 2.43 11.14 -9.04
N LEU A 191 3.51 10.65 -9.65
CA LEU A 191 4.58 10.06 -8.88
C LEU A 191 5.18 11.14 -7.97
N PRO A 192 5.47 10.83 -6.70
CA PRO A 192 6.21 11.75 -5.87
C PRO A 192 7.53 12.04 -6.57
N ARG A 193 7.81 13.33 -6.81
CA ARG A 193 9.16 13.73 -7.21
C ARG A 193 10.06 13.26 -6.09
N GLN A 194 10.93 12.29 -6.38
CA GLN A 194 12.00 11.93 -5.49
C GLN A 194 12.83 13.20 -5.30
N ASN A 195 12.57 13.95 -4.23
CA ASN A 195 13.38 15.09 -3.91
C ASN A 195 14.74 14.51 -3.52
N PRO A 196 15.82 14.72 -4.31
CA PRO A 196 17.11 14.13 -4.01
C PRO A 196 17.63 14.55 -2.63
N LEU A 197 17.14 15.68 -2.10
CA LEU A 197 17.46 16.20 -0.76
C LEU A 197 16.76 15.47 0.39
N ASN A 198 15.70 14.71 0.12
CA ASN A 198 14.94 13.97 1.13
C ASN A 198 14.99 12.46 0.89
N GLN A 199 15.97 12.00 0.11
CA GLN A 199 16.37 10.61 0.21
C GLN A 199 16.81 10.43 1.67
N PRO A 200 16.14 9.56 2.46
CA PRO A 200 16.72 9.18 3.74
C PRO A 200 18.11 8.70 3.38
N ILE A 201 19.14 9.33 3.96
CA ILE A 201 20.50 8.81 3.88
C ILE A 201 20.33 7.34 4.23
N GLU A 202 20.44 6.46 3.24
CA GLU A 202 20.43 5.03 3.48
C GLU A 202 21.66 4.81 4.33
N MET A 203 21.50 4.92 5.65
CA MET A 203 22.45 4.43 6.60
C MET A 203 22.35 2.92 6.44
N ASN A 204 23.13 2.49 5.47
CA ASN A 204 23.42 1.15 5.04
C ASN A 204 23.13 0.20 6.20
N VAL A 205 22.02 -0.54 6.12
CA VAL A 205 21.60 -1.47 7.19
C VAL A 205 22.73 -2.49 7.45
N GLY A 206 23.62 -2.68 6.46
CA GLY A 206 24.89 -3.39 6.60
C GLY A 206 25.84 -2.81 7.66
N LEU A 207 25.88 -1.49 7.89
CA LEU A 207 26.79 -0.87 8.88
C LEU A 207 26.37 -1.16 10.33
N ARG A 208 25.06 -1.19 10.60
CA ARG A 208 24.54 -1.54 11.95
C ARG A 208 24.73 -3.03 12.25
N ASN A 209 24.49 -3.89 11.27
CA ASN A 209 24.71 -5.34 11.44
C ASN A 209 26.22 -5.67 11.49
N SER A 210 27.06 -4.94 10.77
CA SER A 210 28.52 -5.10 10.82
C SER A 210 29.10 -4.75 12.18
N MET A 211 28.58 -3.74 12.89
CA MET A 211 29.09 -3.40 14.23
C MET A 211 28.83 -4.51 15.24
N ILE A 212 27.67 -5.17 15.18
CA ILE A 212 27.33 -6.26 16.09
C ILE A 212 28.25 -7.46 15.85
N VAL A 213 28.49 -7.82 14.58
CA VAL A 213 29.39 -8.93 14.23
C VAL A 213 30.83 -8.63 14.63
N ALA A 214 31.31 -7.39 14.42
CA ALA A 214 32.64 -6.98 14.82
C ALA A 214 32.84 -7.02 16.34
N ALA A 215 31.85 -6.61 17.13
CA ALA A 215 31.92 -6.65 18.59
C ALA A 215 31.99 -8.09 19.14
N VAL A 216 31.23 -9.02 18.55
CA VAL A 216 31.26 -10.44 18.94
C VAL A 216 32.61 -11.07 18.62
N LEU A 217 33.16 -10.81 17.42
CA LEU A 217 34.49 -11.31 17.05
C LEU A 217 35.60 -10.74 17.96
N LEU A 218 35.49 -9.47 18.35
CA LEU A 218 36.47 -8.84 19.22
C LEU A 218 36.43 -9.43 20.63
N MET A 219 35.25 -9.81 21.15
CA MET A 219 35.15 -10.53 22.43
C MET A 219 35.79 -11.92 22.38
N GLU A 220 35.60 -12.69 21.31
CA GLU A 220 36.20 -14.02 21.15
C GLU A 220 37.73 -13.95 21.10
N ILE A 221 38.28 -12.97 20.37
CA ILE A 221 39.73 -12.77 20.26
C ILE A 221 40.34 -12.39 21.63
N ILE A 222 39.68 -11.51 22.39
CA ILE A 222 40.13 -11.14 23.73
C ILE A 222 40.07 -12.36 24.67
N GLY A 223 39.01 -13.15 24.60
CA GLY A 223 38.86 -14.38 25.39
C GLY A 223 40.00 -15.37 25.14
N LEU A 224 40.32 -15.66 23.88
CA LEU A 224 41.45 -16.52 23.52
C LEU A 224 42.79 -15.98 24.00
N TRP A 225 43.01 -14.66 23.91
CA TRP A 225 44.25 -14.03 24.36
C TRP A 225 44.45 -14.12 25.88
N VAL A 226 43.37 -13.95 26.66
CA VAL A 226 43.42 -14.14 28.12
C VAL A 226 43.71 -15.60 28.45
N MET A 227 43.02 -16.55 27.80
CA MET A 227 43.20 -17.99 28.03
C MET A 227 44.64 -18.45 27.76
N LEU A 228 45.29 -17.93 26.72
CA LEU A 228 46.67 -18.27 26.37
C LEU A 228 47.72 -17.73 27.36
N LYS A 229 47.36 -16.76 28.20
CA LYS A 229 48.25 -16.11 29.17
C LYS A 229 48.17 -16.69 30.58
N THR A 230 47.22 -17.59 30.82
CA THR A 230 46.99 -18.31 32.09
C THR A 230 47.63 -19.68 32.05
#